data_AF-A0A968YBU2-F1
#
_entry.id   AF-A0A968YBU2-F1
#
_cell.length_a   1.000
_cell.length_b   1.000
_cell.length_c   1.000
_cell.angle_alpha   90.00
_cell.angle_beta   90.00
_cell.angle_gamma   90.00
#
_symmetry.space_group_name_H-M   'P 1'
#
loop_
_entity.id
_entity.type
_entity.pdbx_description
1 polymer ?
#
loop_
_entity_poly.entity_id
_entity_poly.type
_entity_poly.pdbx_seq_one_letter_code
_entity_poly.pdbx_strand_id
1 'polypeptide(L)'
;MYSLQPIRSQEDYKASLKEIERLFEAPQGTPEFDRLEILVTLVEAYENKYEPIVMPDPIEAILYYLESRGLTQQHLEAVIGSHDRAIEILNRKAPLTLEIIRQLNQKLGISAQVLIQPYPLAS
;
A
#
# COMPACT_ATOMS: atom_id res chain seq x y z
N MET A 1 6.13 -30.35 20.28
CA MET A 1 5.87 -29.01 20.85
C MET A 1 6.79 -28.03 20.14
N TYR A 2 6.25 -27.04 19.42
CA TYR A 2 7.06 -26.07 18.70
C TYR A 2 7.72 -25.10 19.67
N SER A 3 9.03 -24.89 19.50
CA SER A 3 9.71 -23.82 20.22
C SER A 3 9.36 -22.49 19.54
N LEU A 4 8.46 -21.73 20.16
CA LEU A 4 8.09 -20.39 19.71
C LEU A 4 9.25 -19.43 19.98
N GLN A 5 9.81 -18.85 18.92
CA GLN A 5 10.87 -17.85 19.03
C GLN A 5 10.37 -16.52 18.47
N PRO A 6 10.56 -15.40 19.19
CA PRO A 6 10.20 -14.09 18.68
C PRO A 6 11.14 -13.67 17.54
N ILE A 7 10.60 -12.95 16.55
CA ILE A 7 11.39 -12.31 15.50
C ILE A 7 11.88 -10.96 16.03
N ARG A 8 13.19 -10.82 16.27
CA ARG A 8 13.80 -9.60 16.85
C ARG A 8 14.79 -8.93 15.92
N SER A 9 15.32 -9.67 14.96
CA SER A 9 16.35 -9.23 14.02
C SER A 9 15.94 -9.52 12.59
N GLN A 10 16.67 -8.92 11.64
CA GLN A 10 16.47 -9.18 10.23
C GLN A 10 16.86 -10.62 9.85
N GLU A 11 17.82 -11.22 10.57
CA GLU A 11 18.21 -12.61 10.44
C GLU A 11 17.07 -13.56 10.86
N ASP A 12 16.42 -13.31 12.01
CA ASP A 12 15.25 -14.09 12.44
C ASP A 12 14.11 -14.00 11.42
N TYR A 13 13.90 -12.82 10.86
CA TYR A 13 12.87 -12.55 9.86
C TYR A 13 13.13 -13.36 8.58
N LYS A 14 14.35 -13.30 8.03
CA LYS A 14 14.74 -14.08 6.84
C LYS A 14 14.67 -15.58 7.08
N ALA A 15 15.08 -16.05 8.25
CA ALA A 15 14.96 -17.46 8.62
C ALA A 15 13.49 -17.91 8.71
N SER A 16 12.61 -17.05 9.24
CA SER A 16 11.17 -17.32 9.33
C SER A 16 10.52 -17.38 7.95
N LEU A 17 10.85 -16.45 7.04
CA LEU A 17 10.37 -16.48 5.65
C LEU A 17 10.77 -17.78 4.93
N LYS A 18 12.02 -18.21 5.08
CA LYS A 18 12.50 -19.46 4.47
C LYS A 18 11.77 -20.69 5.02
N GLU A 19 11.45 -20.69 6.30
CA GLU A 19 10.70 -21.78 6.91
C GLU A 19 9.22 -21.76 6.49
N ILE A 20 8.61 -20.58 6.34
CA ILE A 20 7.27 -20.42 5.75
C ILE A 20 7.23 -21.00 4.33
N GLU A 21 8.21 -20.65 3.49
CA GLU A 21 8.32 -21.18 2.13
C GLU A 21 8.38 -22.73 2.11
N ARG A 22 9.17 -23.32 3.03
CA ARG A 22 9.26 -24.78 3.18
C ARG A 22 7.93 -25.41 3.63
N LEU A 23 7.14 -24.70 4.42
CA LEU A 23 5.89 -25.16 5.01
C LEU A 23 4.64 -24.80 4.17
N PHE A 24 4.81 -24.10 3.05
CA PHE A 24 3.71 -23.46 2.32
C PHE A 24 2.63 -24.45 1.84
N GLU A 25 3.01 -25.69 1.55
CA GLU A 25 2.10 -26.77 1.12
C GLU A 25 1.67 -27.70 2.27
N ALA A 26 1.93 -27.33 3.53
CA ALA A 26 1.54 -28.14 4.68
C ALA A 26 0.00 -28.32 4.71
N PRO A 27 -0.51 -29.56 4.81
CA PRO A 27 -1.95 -29.80 4.85
C PRO A 27 -2.59 -29.24 6.13
N GLN A 28 -3.80 -28.69 6.01
CA GLN A 28 -4.55 -28.21 7.17
C GLN A 28 -4.74 -29.30 8.23
N GLY A 29 -4.70 -28.89 9.50
CA GLY A 29 -4.81 -29.79 10.65
C GLY A 29 -3.55 -30.61 10.95
N THR A 30 -2.45 -30.36 10.22
CA THR A 30 -1.14 -30.91 10.57
C THR A 30 -0.39 -29.97 11.51
N PRO A 31 0.49 -30.50 12.38
CA PRO A 31 1.38 -29.68 13.18
C PRO A 31 2.21 -28.69 12.33
N GLU A 32 2.63 -29.11 11.14
CA GLU A 32 3.35 -28.27 10.16
C GLU A 32 2.53 -27.04 9.74
N PHE A 33 1.23 -27.21 9.52
CA PHE A 33 0.31 -26.12 9.22
C PHE A 33 0.13 -25.19 10.43
N ASP A 34 -0.01 -25.73 11.64
CA ASP A 34 -0.07 -24.91 12.85
C ASP A 34 1.20 -24.03 12.99
N ARG A 35 2.37 -24.61 12.68
CA ARG A 35 3.64 -23.87 12.67
C ARG A 35 3.68 -22.80 11.58
N LEU A 36 3.17 -23.09 10.39
CA LEU A 36 3.05 -22.12 9.30
C LEU A 36 2.22 -20.91 9.76
N GLU A 37 1.03 -21.13 10.32
CA GLU A 37 0.14 -20.04 10.78
C GLU A 37 0.81 -19.17 11.85
N ILE A 38 1.50 -19.80 12.79
CA ILE A 38 2.26 -19.11 13.83
C ILE A 38 3.36 -18.23 13.22
N LEU A 39 4.17 -18.78 12.29
CA LEU A 39 5.28 -18.04 11.68
C LEU A 39 4.79 -16.88 10.84
N VAL A 40 3.71 -17.07 10.07
CA VAL A 40 3.06 -16.00 9.30
C VAL A 40 2.62 -14.87 10.23
N THR A 41 1.93 -15.20 11.33
CA THR A 41 1.49 -14.20 12.32
C THR A 41 2.66 -13.41 12.91
N LEU A 42 3.78 -14.09 13.23
CA LEU A 42 4.96 -13.43 13.78
C LEU A 42 5.66 -12.54 12.76
N VAL A 43 5.73 -12.98 11.50
CA VAL A 43 6.28 -12.21 10.39
C VAL A 43 5.46 -10.94 10.16
N GLU A 44 4.13 -11.06 10.07
CA GLU A 44 3.23 -9.89 9.92
C GLU A 44 3.40 -8.89 11.06
N ALA A 45 3.53 -9.36 12.31
CA ALA A 45 3.75 -8.49 13.46
C ALA A 45 5.12 -7.77 13.40
N TYR A 46 6.16 -8.44 12.88
CA TYR A 46 7.47 -7.84 12.66
C TYR A 46 7.43 -6.80 11.54
N GLU A 47 6.87 -7.15 10.37
CA GLU A 47 6.72 -6.25 9.22
C GLU A 47 5.94 -4.99 9.61
N ASN A 48 4.79 -5.12 10.26
CA ASN A 48 4.00 -3.96 10.71
C ASN A 48 4.79 -3.00 11.63
N LYS A 49 5.78 -3.51 12.36
CA LYS A 49 6.62 -2.71 13.26
C LYS A 49 7.82 -2.08 12.56
N TYR A 50 8.46 -2.79 11.64
CA TYR A 50 9.76 -2.41 11.06
C TYR A 50 9.70 -2.04 9.57
N GLU A 51 8.78 -2.63 8.82
CA GLU A 51 8.51 -2.36 7.40
C GLU A 51 7.01 -2.08 7.19
N PRO A 52 6.48 -0.98 7.77
CA PRO A 52 5.07 -0.65 7.59
C PRO A 52 4.78 -0.49 6.10
N ILE A 53 3.64 -1.03 5.65
CA ILE A 53 3.15 -0.82 4.29
C ILE A 53 2.98 0.69 4.09
N VAL A 54 3.93 1.29 3.38
CA VAL A 54 3.90 2.73 3.10
C VAL A 54 2.78 2.95 2.10
N MET A 55 1.80 3.78 2.49
CA MET A 55 0.79 4.21 1.54
C MET A 55 1.47 4.88 0.34
N PRO A 56 1.01 4.61 -0.89
CA PRO A 56 1.61 5.22 -2.06
C PRO A 56 1.51 6.74 -1.97
N ASP A 57 2.45 7.42 -2.61
CA ASP A 57 2.34 8.85 -2.83
C ASP A 57 1.00 9.19 -3.52
N PRO A 58 0.29 10.25 -3.11
CA PRO A 58 -1.03 10.57 -3.66
C PRO A 58 -1.04 10.75 -5.18
N ILE A 59 0.01 11.34 -5.76
CA ILE A 59 0.08 11.59 -7.20
C ILE A 59 0.34 10.28 -7.93
N GLU A 60 1.26 9.45 -7.42
CA GLU A 60 1.50 8.12 -7.98
C GLU A 60 0.24 7.24 -7.92
N ALA A 61 -0.54 7.33 -6.83
CA ALA A 61 -1.80 6.62 -6.72
C ALA A 61 -2.84 7.08 -7.76
N ILE A 62 -2.91 8.37 -8.05
CA ILE A 62 -3.78 8.92 -9.10
C ILE A 62 -3.32 8.42 -10.48
N LEU A 63 -2.02 8.51 -10.78
CA LEU A 63 -1.46 8.07 -12.06
C LEU A 63 -1.70 6.57 -12.28
N TYR A 64 -1.39 5.74 -11.28
CA TYR A 64 -1.66 4.31 -11.31
C TYR A 64 -3.14 3.99 -11.50
N TYR A 65 -4.03 4.72 -10.82
CA TYR A 65 -5.47 4.53 -10.99
C TYR A 65 -5.91 4.78 -12.43
N LEU A 66 -5.40 5.85 -13.05
CA LEU A 66 -5.71 6.18 -14.44
C LEU A 66 -5.15 5.13 -15.39
N GLU A 67 -3.87 4.78 -15.26
CA GLU A 67 -3.18 3.80 -16.11
C GLU A 67 -3.86 2.42 -16.06
N SER A 68 -4.10 1.90 -14.85
CA SER A 68 -4.72 0.58 -14.64
C SER A 68 -6.14 0.44 -15.22
N ARG A 69 -6.79 1.55 -15.56
CA ARG A 69 -8.14 1.60 -16.13
C ARG A 69 -8.18 2.15 -17.55
N GLY A 70 -7.03 2.41 -18.17
CA GLY A 70 -6.94 3.02 -19.49
C GLY A 70 -7.55 4.43 -19.55
N LEU A 71 -7.61 5.13 -18.42
CA LEU A 71 -8.14 6.49 -18.33
C LEU A 71 -7.04 7.51 -18.64
N THR A 72 -7.45 8.60 -19.26
CA THR A 72 -6.55 9.70 -19.64
C THR A 72 -6.63 10.84 -18.63
N GLN A 73 -5.69 11.79 -18.71
CA GLN A 73 -5.69 13.02 -17.92
C GLN A 73 -7.02 13.79 -18.05
N GLN A 74 -7.69 13.73 -19.20
CA GLN A 74 -9.01 14.34 -19.42
C GLN A 74 -10.07 13.86 -18.43
N HIS A 75 -9.97 12.62 -17.94
CA HIS A 75 -10.90 12.13 -16.92
C HIS A 75 -10.65 12.79 -15.56
N LEU A 76 -9.38 13.04 -15.23
CA LEU A 76 -9.01 13.78 -14.03
C LEU A 76 -9.52 15.23 -14.12
N GLU A 77 -9.40 15.85 -15.29
CA GLU A 77 -9.93 17.19 -15.55
C GLU A 77 -11.46 17.25 -15.38
N ALA A 78 -12.19 16.25 -15.86
CA ALA A 78 -13.64 16.16 -15.66
C ALA A 78 -14.02 15.96 -14.18
N VAL A 79 -13.16 15.32 -13.39
CA VAL A 79 -13.37 15.16 -11.94
C VAL A 79 -13.16 16.49 -11.21
N ILE A 80 -12.03 17.16 -11.49
CA ILE A 80 -11.55 18.39 -10.83
C ILE A 80 -12.29 19.65 -11.33
N GLY A 81 -12.73 19.66 -12.59
CA GLY A 81 -13.40 20.79 -13.24
C GLY A 81 -12.44 21.86 -13.79
N SER A 82 -11.13 21.63 -13.80
CA SER A 82 -10.14 22.57 -14.31
C SER A 82 -8.94 21.83 -14.92
N HIS A 83 -8.65 22.15 -16.19
CA HIS A 83 -7.51 21.60 -16.93
C HIS A 83 -6.18 22.01 -16.28
N ASP A 84 -5.96 23.31 -16.12
CA ASP A 84 -4.74 23.86 -15.53
C ASP A 84 -4.49 23.28 -14.14
N ARG A 85 -5.56 23.15 -13.33
CA ARG A 85 -5.43 22.62 -11.97
C ARG A 85 -5.05 21.14 -11.96
N ALA A 86 -5.61 20.33 -12.87
CA ALA A 86 -5.26 18.92 -12.98
C ALA A 86 -3.78 18.76 -13.35
N ILE A 87 -3.29 19.55 -14.31
CA ILE A 87 -1.89 19.56 -14.73
C ILE A 87 -0.97 20.02 -13.60
N GLU A 88 -1.31 21.09 -12.88
CA GLU A 88 -0.54 21.56 -11.74
C GLU A 88 -0.39 20.47 -10.67
N ILE A 89 -1.47 19.76 -10.35
CA ILE A 89 -1.47 18.69 -9.34
C ILE A 89 -0.62 17.51 -9.80
N LEU A 90 -0.81 17.02 -11.03
CA LEU A 90 -0.02 15.91 -11.57
C LEU A 90 1.48 16.24 -11.65
N ASN A 91 1.82 17.51 -11.89
CA ASN A 91 3.20 17.98 -11.88
C ASN A 91 3.69 18.43 -10.49
N ARG A 92 2.92 18.18 -9.42
CA ARG A 92 3.26 18.55 -8.04
C ARG A 92 3.47 20.06 -7.83
N LYS A 93 2.98 20.92 -8.72
CA LYS A 93 3.04 22.39 -8.58
C LYS A 93 1.97 22.93 -7.64
N ALA A 94 0.96 22.11 -7.35
CA ALA A 94 -0.10 22.47 -6.43
C ALA A 94 -0.53 21.28 -5.54
N PRO A 95 -0.93 21.54 -4.29
CA PRO A 95 -1.45 20.52 -3.41
C PRO A 95 -2.88 20.10 -3.79
N LEU A 96 -3.22 18.85 -3.49
CA LEU A 96 -4.59 18.35 -3.45
C LEU A 96 -5.36 19.11 -2.35
N THR A 97 -6.42 19.82 -2.76
CA THR A 97 -7.33 20.46 -1.79
C THR A 97 -8.31 19.42 -1.25
N LEU A 98 -8.88 19.67 -0.07
CA LEU A 98 -9.87 18.78 0.53
C LEU A 98 -11.08 18.53 -0.40
N GLU A 99 -11.47 19.54 -1.18
CA GLU A 99 -12.52 19.41 -2.18
C GLU A 99 -12.14 18.41 -3.28
N ILE A 100 -10.94 18.55 -3.85
CA ILE A 100 -10.43 17.64 -4.88
C ILE A 100 -10.29 16.22 -4.32
N ILE A 101 -9.77 16.06 -3.10
CA ILE A 101 -9.67 14.76 -2.43
C ILE A 101 -11.04 14.09 -2.36
N ARG A 102 -12.09 14.82 -1.95
CA ARG A 102 -13.47 14.29 -1.91
C ARG A 102 -13.98 13.91 -3.29
N GLN A 103 -13.73 14.74 -4.31
CA GLN A 103 -14.14 14.46 -5.69
C GLN A 103 -13.45 13.20 -6.23
N LEU A 104 -12.14 13.05 -6.03
CA LEU A 104 -11.38 11.87 -6.45
C LEU A 104 -11.86 10.61 -5.72
N ASN A 105 -12.10 10.71 -4.41
CA ASN A 105 -12.62 9.57 -3.66
C ASN A 105 -14.03 9.17 -4.12
N GLN A 106 -14.95 10.13 -4.32
CA GLN A 106 -16.34 9.84 -4.69
C GLN A 106 -16.49 9.39 -6.14
N LYS A 107 -15.77 10.03 -7.08
CA LYS A 107 -15.92 9.77 -8.52
C LYS A 107 -15.00 8.65 -9.02
N LEU A 108 -13.81 8.49 -8.42
CA LEU A 108 -12.82 7.51 -8.84
C LEU A 108 -12.59 6.41 -7.78
N GLY A 109 -13.13 6.52 -6.56
CA GLY A 109 -12.92 5.49 -5.54
C GLY A 109 -11.49 5.41 -4.99
N ILE A 110 -10.63 6.39 -5.29
CA ILE A 110 -9.25 6.44 -4.78
C ILE A 110 -9.32 6.68 -3.26
N SER A 111 -8.59 5.87 -2.47
CA SER A 111 -8.66 5.92 -1.01
C SER A 111 -8.34 7.31 -0.47
N ALA A 112 -9.24 7.86 0.36
CA ALA A 112 -9.00 9.12 1.02
C ALA A 112 -7.78 9.08 1.94
N GLN A 113 -7.48 7.93 2.57
CA GLN A 113 -6.30 7.78 3.44
C GLN A 113 -4.99 7.93 2.65
N VAL A 114 -4.98 7.51 1.39
CA VAL A 114 -3.86 7.73 0.46
C VAL A 114 -3.81 9.21 0.05
N LEU A 115 -4.94 9.77 -0.39
CA LEU A 115 -4.99 11.13 -0.93
C LEU A 115 -4.66 12.25 0.08
N ILE A 116 -4.86 12.02 1.38
CA ILE A 116 -4.54 12.99 2.44
C ILE A 116 -3.07 12.95 2.87
N GLN A 117 -2.26 12.02 2.37
CA GLN A 117 -0.85 11.93 2.76
C GLN A 117 -0.10 13.19 2.33
N PRO A 118 0.84 13.69 3.15
CA PRO A 118 1.72 14.77 2.74
C PRO A 118 2.65 14.26 1.62
N TYR A 119 2.88 15.11 0.62
CA TYR A 119 3.80 14.82 -0.48
C TYR A 119 4.56 16.09 -0.88
N PRO A 120 5.80 15.94 -1.40
CA PRO A 120 6.59 17.10 -1.80
C PRO A 120 5.99 17.76 -3.04
N LEU A 121 5.98 19.10 -3.03
CA LEU A 121 5.68 19.90 -4.21
C LEU A 121 6.96 20.13 -5.02
N ALA A 122 6.82 20.21 -6.33
CA ALA A 122 7.90 20.59 -7.22
C ALA A 122 8.24 22.08 -6.98
N SER A 123 9.53 22.38 -6.87
CA SER A 123 10.07 23.73 -6.74
C SER A 123 9.88 24.57 -8.01
#